data_AF-A0A7W1B6U1-F1
#
_entry.id   AF-A0A7W1B6U1-F1
#
_cell.length_a   1.000
_cell.length_b   1.000
_cell.length_c   1.000
_cell.angle_alpha   90.00
_cell.angle_beta   90.00
_cell.angle_gamma   90.00
#
_symmetry.space_group_name_H-M   'P 1'
#
loop_
_entity.id
_entity.type
_entity.pdbx_description
1 polymer ?
#
loop_
_entity_poly.entity_id
_entity_poly.type
_entity_poly.pdbx_seq_one_letter_code
_entity_poly.pdbx_strand_id
1 'polypeptide(L)'
;MSRRHLLLLAAAVTDRTFERREIDGKPIWVGKCIHCGTKLVVADDGRSLGEATLEHIWPETQGGTNAVDNLAVACARCNRQKGTRHDHTVGQGLDAVVATLRQRRMERWREPEEVGMAARLASVYPST
;
A
#
# COMPACT_ATOMS: atom_id res chain seq x y z
N MET A 1 11.12 -13.61 -5.26
CA MET A 1 10.10 -12.55 -5.14
C MET A 1 10.70 -11.25 -5.68
N SER A 2 9.99 -10.51 -6.54
CA SER A 2 10.51 -9.24 -7.06
C SER A 2 10.50 -8.16 -5.97
N ARG A 3 11.35 -7.13 -6.10
CA ARG A 3 11.36 -5.99 -5.17
C ARG A 3 10.00 -5.33 -5.07
N ARG A 4 9.29 -5.18 -6.20
CA ARG A 4 7.93 -4.62 -6.24
C ARG A 4 6.91 -5.46 -5.46
N HIS A 5 6.96 -6.79 -5.58
CA HIS A 5 6.09 -7.66 -4.80
C HIS A 5 6.37 -7.53 -3.30
N LEU A 6 7.65 -7.46 -2.90
CA LEU A 6 8.01 -7.25 -1.50
C LEU A 6 7.49 -5.92 -0.97
N LEU A 7 7.54 -4.83 -1.76
CA LEU A 7 6.99 -3.53 -1.38
C LEU A 7 5.45 -3.56 -1.27
N LEU A 8 4.76 -4.25 -2.19
CA LEU A 8 3.30 -4.41 -2.11
C LEU A 8 2.89 -5.23 -0.88
N LEU A 9 3.64 -6.30 -0.59
CA LEU A 9 3.46 -7.07 0.64
C LEU A 9 3.69 -6.21 1.87
N ALA A 10 4.78 -5.43 1.91
CA ALA A 10 5.10 -4.54 3.03
C ALA A 10 3.98 -3.52 3.27
N ALA A 11 3.47 -2.89 2.21
CA ALA A 11 2.35 -1.95 2.30
C ALA A 11 1.06 -2.60 2.83
N ALA A 12 0.76 -3.84 2.42
CA ALA A 12 -0.39 -4.58 2.93
C ALA A 12 -0.20 -4.99 4.40
N VAL A 13 0.95 -5.58 4.73
CA VAL A 13 1.26 -6.07 6.09
C VAL A 13 1.16 -4.95 7.12
N THR A 14 1.70 -3.78 6.81
CA THR A 14 1.73 -2.62 7.72
C THR A 14 0.45 -1.76 7.66
N ASP A 15 -0.59 -2.17 6.91
CA ASP A 15 -1.91 -1.54 6.92
C ASP A 15 -2.90 -2.42 7.69
N ARG A 16 -3.35 -1.95 8.86
CA ARG A 16 -4.23 -2.67 9.78
C ARG A 16 -5.58 -3.09 9.20
N THR A 17 -5.99 -2.52 8.06
CA THR A 17 -7.20 -2.97 7.36
C THR A 17 -7.01 -4.30 6.64
N PHE A 18 -5.76 -4.69 6.35
CA PHE A 18 -5.43 -5.99 5.77
C PHE A 18 -5.37 -7.05 6.86
N GLU A 19 -6.16 -8.09 6.76
CA GLU A 19 -6.11 -9.24 7.66
C GLU A 19 -5.56 -10.45 6.91
N ARG A 20 -4.70 -11.21 7.57
CA ARG A 20 -4.20 -12.46 7.01
C ARG A 20 -5.33 -13.50 7.01
N ARG A 21 -5.53 -14.15 5.86
CA ARG A 21 -6.55 -15.16 5.61
C ARG A 21 -5.94 -16.28 4.79
N GLU A 22 -6.68 -17.37 4.64
CA GLU A 22 -6.28 -18.51 3.81
C GLU A 22 -7.39 -18.80 2.79
N ILE A 23 -6.99 -19.05 1.53
CA ILE A 23 -7.89 -19.54 0.47
C ILE A 23 -7.16 -20.69 -0.22
N ASP A 24 -7.81 -21.85 -0.29
CA ASP A 24 -7.27 -23.08 -0.90
C ASP A 24 -5.86 -23.45 -0.37
N GLY A 25 -5.66 -23.34 0.95
CA GLY A 25 -4.37 -23.63 1.59
C GLY A 25 -3.29 -22.57 1.34
N LYS A 26 -3.63 -21.44 0.71
CA LYS A 26 -2.68 -20.36 0.39
C LYS A 26 -2.93 -19.14 1.25
N PRO A 27 -1.92 -18.63 1.98
CA PRO A 27 -2.06 -17.40 2.75
C PRO A 27 -2.20 -16.19 1.83
N ILE A 28 -3.12 -15.31 2.20
CA ILE A 28 -3.41 -14.03 1.54
C ILE A 28 -3.63 -12.94 2.58
N TRP A 29 -3.54 -11.69 2.13
CA TRP A 29 -3.85 -10.49 2.89
C TRP A 29 -5.05 -9.81 2.26
N VAL A 30 -6.11 -9.58 3.04
CA VAL A 30 -7.37 -9.03 2.57
C VAL A 30 -7.66 -7.74 3.30
N GLY A 31 -7.68 -6.61 2.59
CA GLY A 31 -7.88 -5.30 3.19
C GLY A 31 -8.54 -4.30 2.27
N LYS A 32 -8.32 -3.00 2.51
CA LYS A 32 -9.08 -1.93 1.86
C LYS A 32 -8.17 -0.97 1.10
N CYS A 33 -8.59 -0.59 -0.10
CA CYS A 33 -7.99 0.51 -0.86
C CYS A 33 -7.86 1.78 0.02
N ILE A 34 -6.68 2.41 0.01
CA ILE A 34 -6.45 3.64 0.78
C ILE A 34 -7.32 4.82 0.34
N HIS A 35 -7.73 4.86 -0.94
CA HIS A 35 -8.56 5.93 -1.49
C HIS A 35 -10.05 5.72 -1.25
N CYS A 36 -10.59 4.58 -1.69
CA CYS A 36 -12.03 4.35 -1.80
C CYS A 36 -12.57 3.26 -0.85
N GLY A 37 -11.70 2.55 -0.12
CA GLY A 37 -12.12 1.51 0.81
C GLY A 37 -12.55 0.18 0.19
N THR A 38 -12.57 0.06 -1.15
CA THR A 38 -12.87 -1.21 -1.84
C THR A 38 -11.96 -2.33 -1.37
N LYS A 39 -12.51 -3.53 -1.21
CA LYS A 39 -11.78 -4.73 -0.78
C LYS A 39 -10.71 -5.11 -1.81
N LEU A 40 -9.51 -5.39 -1.33
CA LEU A 40 -8.35 -5.78 -2.14
C LEU A 40 -7.67 -7.02 -1.54
N VAL A 41 -7.00 -7.78 -2.38
CA VAL A 41 -6.31 -9.00 -1.99
C VAL A 41 -4.87 -8.97 -2.50
N VAL A 42 -3.94 -9.30 -1.61
CA VAL A 42 -2.50 -9.45 -1.91
C VAL A 42 -2.09 -10.83 -1.45
N ALA A 43 -1.42 -11.61 -2.30
CA ALA A 43 -0.88 -12.90 -1.90
C ALA A 43 0.24 -12.70 -0.85
N ASP A 44 0.48 -13.69 0.01
CA ASP A 44 1.54 -13.61 1.02
C ASP A 44 2.95 -13.50 0.41
N ASP A 45 3.11 -13.76 -0.89
CA ASP A 45 4.34 -13.52 -1.67
C ASP A 45 4.37 -12.15 -2.39
N GLY A 46 3.42 -11.27 -2.10
CA GLY A 46 3.36 -9.91 -2.61
C GLY A 46 2.82 -9.77 -4.03
N ARG A 47 2.33 -10.85 -4.66
CA ARG A 47 1.59 -10.74 -5.92
C ARG A 47 0.23 -10.11 -5.69
N SER A 48 -0.19 -9.25 -6.61
CA SER A 48 -1.56 -8.76 -6.65
C SER A 48 -2.50 -9.89 -7.02
N LEU A 49 -3.61 -10.00 -6.28
CA LEU A 49 -4.73 -10.86 -6.61
C LEU A 49 -5.92 -9.95 -6.97
N GLY A 50 -6.13 -9.73 -8.27
CA GLY A 50 -7.13 -8.80 -8.80
C GLY A 50 -6.59 -7.38 -8.96
N GLU A 51 -7.29 -6.40 -8.37
CA GLU A 51 -7.08 -4.97 -8.65
C GLU A 51 -6.06 -4.29 -7.71
N ALA A 52 -5.38 -5.02 -6.84
CA ALA A 52 -4.46 -4.44 -5.87
C ALA A 52 -3.19 -3.90 -6.56
N THR A 53 -2.81 -2.68 -6.23
CA THR A 53 -1.64 -2.01 -6.79
C THR A 53 -0.86 -1.29 -5.68
N LEU A 54 0.43 -1.11 -5.92
CA LEU A 54 1.30 -0.31 -5.07
C LEU A 54 1.06 1.17 -5.38
N GLU A 55 0.78 1.96 -4.35
CA GLU A 55 0.54 3.40 -4.41
C GLU A 55 1.62 4.13 -3.63
N HIS A 56 2.26 5.12 -4.26
CA HIS A 56 3.15 6.05 -3.57
C HIS A 56 2.36 7.26 -3.10
N ILE A 57 2.31 7.50 -1.79
CA ILE A 57 1.58 8.63 -1.22
C ILE A 57 2.13 9.94 -1.78
N TRP A 58 3.43 10.19 -1.58
CA TRP A 58 4.18 11.18 -2.34
C TRP A 58 4.68 10.55 -3.65
N PRO A 59 4.33 11.11 -4.83
CA PRO A 59 4.68 10.50 -6.12
C PRO A 59 6.19 10.31 -6.32
N GLU A 60 6.60 9.15 -6.85
CA GLU A 60 8.00 8.87 -7.20
C GLU A 60 8.54 9.88 -8.24
N THR A 61 7.72 10.28 -9.21
CA THR A 61 8.06 11.30 -10.22
C THR A 61 8.34 12.68 -9.63
N GLN A 62 7.98 12.91 -8.37
CA GLN A 62 8.24 14.15 -7.63
C GLN A 62 9.18 13.91 -6.44
N GLY A 63 10.00 12.86 -6.49
CA GLY A 63 11.01 12.55 -5.48
C GLY A 63 10.54 11.64 -4.34
N GLY A 64 9.38 11.00 -4.48
CA GLY A 64 8.86 10.06 -3.48
C GLY A 64 9.73 8.81 -3.38
N THR A 65 9.96 8.33 -2.16
CA THR A 65 10.81 7.16 -1.91
C THR A 65 9.99 5.87 -1.86
N ASN A 66 10.70 4.74 -1.88
CA ASN A 66 10.13 3.41 -1.64
C ASN A 66 10.11 3.03 -0.14
N ALA A 67 10.19 4.01 0.76
CA ALA A 67 10.02 3.75 2.19
C ALA A 67 8.57 3.32 2.47
N VAL A 68 8.38 2.35 3.37
CA VAL A 68 7.07 1.68 3.57
C VAL A 68 6.00 2.63 4.10
N ASP A 69 6.39 3.70 4.79
CA ASP A 69 5.53 4.80 5.24
C ASP A 69 5.00 5.66 4.08
N ASN A 70 5.75 5.75 2.98
CA ASN A 70 5.32 6.41 1.74
C ASN A 70 4.51 5.48 0.81
N LEU A 71 4.34 4.21 1.17
CA LEU A 71 3.66 3.20 0.35
C LEU A 71 2.31 2.80 0.93
N ALA A 72 1.36 2.53 0.05
CA ALA A 72 0.03 2.03 0.39
C ALA A 72 -0.49 1.05 -0.67
N VAL A 73 -1.60 0.37 -0.35
CA VAL A 73 -2.33 -0.46 -1.32
C VAL A 73 -3.54 0.31 -1.86
N ALA A 74 -3.63 0.44 -3.18
CA ALA A 74 -4.76 1.06 -3.87
C ALA A 74 -5.33 0.14 -4.95
N CYS A 75 -6.60 0.35 -5.32
CA CYS A 75 -7.16 -0.33 -6.49
C CYS A 75 -6.63 0.33 -7.78
N ALA A 76 -6.52 -0.43 -8.87
CA ALA A 76 -5.99 0.08 -10.15
C ALA A 76 -6.77 1.31 -10.66
N ARG A 77 -8.10 1.36 -10.44
CA ARG A 77 -8.92 2.54 -10.77
C ARG A 77 -8.44 3.80 -10.05
N CYS A 78 -8.28 3.74 -8.73
CA CYS A 78 -7.88 4.91 -7.94
C CYS A 78 -6.43 5.33 -8.24
N ASN A 79 -5.53 4.36 -8.36
CA ASN A 79 -4.12 4.62 -8.67
C ASN A 79 -3.98 5.33 -10.04
N ARG A 80 -4.66 4.81 -11.08
CA ARG A 80 -4.68 5.47 -12.41
C ARG A 80 -5.30 6.86 -12.38
N GLN A 81 -6.44 7.02 -11.68
CA GLN A 81 -7.12 8.32 -11.57
C GLN A 81 -6.28 9.35 -10.81
N LYS A 82 -5.42 8.91 -9.89
CA LYS A 82 -4.47 9.79 -9.24
C LYS A 82 -3.56 10.45 -10.27
N GLY A 83 -2.90 9.69 -11.14
CA GLY A 83 -2.04 10.26 -12.20
C GLY A 83 -2.75 11.34 -13.03
N THR A 84 -3.98 11.07 -13.47
CA THR A 84 -4.77 12.00 -14.28
C THR A 84 -5.23 13.25 -13.51
N ARG A 85 -5.48 13.14 -12.19
CA ARG A 85 -5.85 14.30 -11.34
C ARG A 85 -4.67 15.23 -11.04
N HIS A 86 -3.43 14.75 -11.16
CA HIS A 86 -2.24 15.57 -10.97
C HIS A 86 -1.79 16.26 -12.27
N ASP A 87 -2.16 15.72 -13.43
CA ASP A 87 -1.77 16.27 -14.75
C ASP A 87 -2.65 17.44 -15.21
N HIS A 88 -3.86 17.59 -14.67
CA HIS A 88 -4.78 18.64 -15.10
C HIS A 88 -5.39 19.35 -13.91
N THR A 89 -5.05 20.64 -13.82
CA THR A 89 -5.84 21.74 -13.25
C THR A 89 -7.28 21.33 -12.91
N VAL A 90 -7.70 21.56 -11.66
CA VAL A 90 -9.05 21.36 -11.08
C VAL A 90 -9.18 20.15 -10.14
N GLY A 91 -8.98 20.42 -8.84
CA GLY A 91 -9.63 19.67 -7.76
C GLY A 91 -8.69 19.16 -6.67
N GLN A 92 -8.22 20.07 -5.80
CA GLN A 92 -7.25 19.88 -4.71
C GLN A 92 -5.79 19.79 -5.18
N GLY A 93 -4.93 20.67 -4.66
CA GLY A 93 -3.48 20.60 -4.92
C GLY A 93 -2.91 19.27 -4.41
N LEU A 94 -1.86 18.78 -5.07
CA LEU A 94 -1.13 17.56 -4.70
C LEU A 94 -0.94 17.44 -3.18
N ASP A 95 -0.53 18.53 -2.53
CA ASP A 95 -0.27 18.57 -1.08
C ASP A 95 -1.49 18.18 -0.23
N ALA A 96 -2.69 18.61 -0.61
CA ALA A 96 -3.91 18.28 0.12
C ALA A 96 -4.27 16.79 -0.02
N VAL A 97 -4.07 16.23 -1.21
CA VAL A 97 -4.28 14.80 -1.48
C VAL A 97 -3.25 13.97 -0.70
N VAL A 98 -1.97 14.34 -0.78
CA VAL A 98 -0.88 13.72 -0.02
C VAL A 98 -1.17 13.77 1.48
N ALA A 99 -1.54 14.93 2.01
CA ALA A 99 -1.82 15.11 3.44
C ALA A 99 -2.94 14.15 3.90
N THR A 100 -4.02 14.06 3.13
CA THR A 100 -5.12 13.13 3.40
C THR A 100 -4.66 11.68 3.39
N LEU A 101 -3.83 11.29 2.42
CA LEU A 101 -3.33 9.92 2.31
C LEU A 101 -2.33 9.58 3.42
N ARG A 102 -1.46 10.50 3.80
CA ARG A 102 -0.54 10.34 4.95
C ARG A 102 -1.32 10.13 6.23
N GLN A 103 -2.33 10.96 6.49
CA GLN A 103 -3.18 10.80 7.67
C GLN A 103 -3.83 9.40 7.70
N ARG A 104 -4.48 8.99 6.60
CA ARG A 104 -5.08 7.64 6.51
C ARG A 104 -4.05 6.54 6.69
N ARG A 105 -2.84 6.73 6.16
CA ARG A 105 -1.76 5.75 6.27
C ARG A 105 -1.32 5.58 7.71
N MET A 106 -1.15 6.68 8.45
CA MET A 106 -0.80 6.70 9.87
C MET A 106 -1.90 6.07 10.73
N GLU A 107 -3.17 6.44 10.49
CA GLU A 107 -4.33 5.87 11.19
C GLU A 107 -4.44 4.35 11.00
N ARG A 108 -3.98 3.85 9.85
CA ARG A 108 -3.98 2.43 9.52
C ARG A 108 -2.66 1.73 9.84
N TRP A 109 -1.64 2.43 10.31
CA TRP A 109 -0.32 1.84 10.48
C TRP A 109 -0.34 0.69 11.49
N ARG A 110 0.44 -0.35 11.27
CA ARG A 110 0.84 -1.30 12.31
C ARG A 110 2.26 -1.78 12.05
N GLU A 111 2.92 -2.22 13.10
CA GLU A 111 4.24 -2.81 13.01
C GLU A 111 4.15 -4.23 12.43
N PRO A 112 5.07 -4.64 11.53
CA PRO A 112 5.06 -5.98 10.97
C PRO A 112 5.33 -7.07 12.01
N GLU A 113 5.97 -6.76 13.13
CA GLU A 113 6.17 -7.62 14.29
C GLU A 113 4.82 -8.09 14.87
N GLU A 114 3.80 -7.21 14.89
CA GLU A 114 2.46 -7.52 15.41
C GLU A 114 1.79 -8.67 14.67
N VAL A 115 2.20 -8.94 13.44
CA VAL A 115 1.65 -9.99 12.58
C VAL A 115 2.71 -11.01 12.14
N GLY A 116 3.88 -11.04 12.80
CA GLY A 116 4.93 -12.02 12.57
C GLY A 116 5.63 -11.90 11.21
N MET A 117 5.65 -10.70 10.60
CA MET A 117 6.18 -10.47 9.25
C MET A 117 7.52 -9.70 9.23
N ALA A 118 8.04 -9.26 10.38
CA ALA A 118 9.27 -8.47 10.49
C ALA A 118 10.47 -9.07 9.72
N ALA A 119 10.82 -10.33 10.01
CA ALA A 119 11.95 -11.00 9.35
C ALA A 119 11.81 -11.07 7.82
N ARG A 120 10.59 -11.20 7.30
CA ARG A 120 10.32 -11.27 5.87
C ARG A 120 10.45 -9.91 5.17
N LEU A 121 10.21 -8.83 5.91
CA LEU A 121 10.22 -7.47 5.40
C LEU A 121 11.52 -6.70 5.70
N ALA A 122 12.46 -7.28 6.46
CA ALA A 122 13.66 -6.60 6.95
C ALA A 122 14.48 -5.82 5.90
N SER A 123 14.47 -6.25 4.63
CA SER A 123 15.21 -5.56 3.55
C SER A 123 14.51 -4.30 3.00
N VAL A 124 13.24 -4.08 3.33
CA VAL A 124 12.46 -2.90 2.94
C VAL A 124 11.87 -2.15 4.13
N TYR A 125 11.81 -2.81 5.29
CA TYR A 125 11.36 -2.28 6.57
C TYR A 125 12.39 -2.65 7.63
N PRO A 126 13.48 -1.86 7.79
CA PRO A 126 14.43 -2.11 8.85
C PRO A 126 13.73 -1.87 10.19
N SER A 127 13.79 -2.83 11.10
CA SER A 127 13.42 -2.60 12.50
C SER A 127 14.33 -1.49 13.04
N THR A 128 13.72 -0.54 13.75
CA THR A 128 14.41 0.60 14.35
C THR A 128 15.31 0.17 15.51
#